data_AF-A0A5K0X678-F1
#
_entry.id   AF-A0A5K0X678-F1
#
_cell.length_a   1.000
_cell.length_b   1.000
_cell.length_c   1.000
_cell.angle_alpha   90.00
_cell.angle_beta   90.00
_cell.angle_gamma   90.00
#
_symmetry.space_group_name_H-M   'P 1'
#
loop_
_entity.id
_entity.type
_entity.pdbx_description
1 polymer ?
#
loop_
_entity_poly.entity_id
_entity_poly.type
_entity_poly.pdbx_seq_one_letter_code
_entity_poly.pdbx_strand_id
1 'polypeptide(L)' 'DHAGGNEKIKKLVPGIRVFGGSLDNVKGCTDQVEHGDKISLGNEVNVLAFHTP' A
#
# COMPACT_ATOMS: atom_id res chain seq x y z
N ASP A 1 13.94 3.52 -5.90
CA ASP A 1 14.51 2.39 -5.11
C ASP A 1 13.47 1.74 -4.20
N HIS A 2 12.46 2.45 -3.69
CA HIS A 2 11.43 1.90 -2.81
C HIS A 2 10.36 1.04 -3.54
N ALA A 3 9.65 1.60 -4.54
CA ALA A 3 8.48 0.95 -5.17
C ALA A 3 8.79 0.08 -6.42
N GLY A 4 10.07 -0.11 -6.76
CA GLY A 4 10.47 -0.71 -8.04
C GLY A 4 10.04 -2.17 -8.24
N GLY A 5 9.85 -2.90 -7.14
CA GLY A 5 9.51 -4.33 -7.16
C GLY A 5 8.02 -4.66 -7.19
N ASN A 6 7.14 -3.67 -7.01
CA ASN A 6 5.71 -3.90 -6.75
C ASN A 6 5.00 -4.65 -7.90
N GLU A 7 5.31 -4.31 -9.15
CA GLU A 7 4.75 -5.03 -10.32
C GLU A 7 5.23 -6.49 -10.41
N LYS A 8 6.44 -6.78 -9.92
CA LYS A 8 6.97 -8.14 -9.92
C LYS A 8 6.33 -8.98 -8.81
N ILE A 9 6.23 -8.44 -7.59
CA ILE A 9 5.66 -9.20 -6.46
C ILE A 9 4.19 -9.54 -6.69
N LYS A 10 3.39 -8.63 -7.27
CA LYS A 10 1.98 -8.91 -7.63
C LYS A 10 1.81 -10.11 -8.55
N LYS A 11 2.76 -10.33 -9.48
CA LYS A 11 2.74 -11.48 -10.39
C LYS A 11 3.13 -12.77 -9.68
N LEU A 12 4.01 -12.69 -8.69
CA LEU A 12 4.49 -13.85 -7.93
C LEU A 12 3.53 -14.25 -6.80
N VAL A 13 2.79 -13.30 -6.24
CA VAL A 13 1.82 -13.53 -5.16
C VAL A 13 0.46 -12.96 -5.59
N PRO A 14 -0.37 -13.75 -6.30
CA PRO A 14 -1.69 -13.31 -6.73
C PRO A 14 -2.57 -12.88 -5.54
N GLY A 15 -3.22 -11.73 -5.67
CA GLY A 15 -4.12 -11.20 -4.62
C GLY A 15 -3.42 -10.42 -3.50
N ILE A 16 -2.09 -10.25 -3.54
CA ILE A 16 -1.40 -9.35 -2.61
C ILE A 16 -1.89 -7.91 -2.81
N ARG A 17 -2.19 -7.23 -1.70
CA ARG A 17 -2.54 -5.80 -1.68
C ARG A 17 -1.27 -4.98 -1.54
N VAL A 18 -1.13 -3.96 -2.38
CA VAL A 18 -0.02 -3.01 -2.36
C VAL A 18 -0.63 -1.64 -2.07
N PHE A 19 -0.33 -1.11 -0.89
CA PHE A 19 -0.83 0.19 -0.45
C PHE A 19 0.17 1.29 -0.77
N GLY A 20 -0.32 2.48 -1.13
CA GLY A 20 0.50 3.65 -1.41
C GLY A 20 -0.31 4.93 -1.34
N GLY A 21 0.35 6.05 -1.03
CA GLY A 21 -0.32 7.35 -0.94
C GLY A 21 -0.99 7.73 -2.25
N SER A 22 -2.21 8.30 -2.17
CA SER A 22 -2.98 8.71 -3.36
C SER A 22 -2.24 9.73 -4.23
N LEU A 23 -1.36 10.54 -3.64
CA LEU A 23 -0.57 11.57 -4.31
C LEU A 23 0.77 11.06 -4.88
N ASP A 24 1.22 9.87 -4.47
CA ASP A 24 2.60 9.39 -4.69
C ASP A 24 2.78 8.61 -6.01
N ASN A 25 1.69 8.30 -6.70
CA ASN A 25 1.70 7.47 -7.93
C ASN A 25 2.53 6.18 -7.76
N VAL A 26 2.42 5.53 -6.60
CA VAL A 26 3.20 4.33 -6.25
C VAL A 26 2.96 3.25 -7.30
N LYS A 27 4.03 2.87 -8.01
CA LYS A 27 3.97 1.82 -9.03
C LYS A 27 3.43 0.53 -8.43
N GLY A 28 2.50 -0.11 -9.12
CA GLY A 28 1.87 -1.34 -8.67
C GLY A 28 1.00 -1.26 -7.43
N CYS A 29 0.63 -0.05 -6.98
CA CYS A 29 -0.41 0.15 -5.99
C CYS A 29 -1.74 -0.47 -6.45
N THR A 30 -2.40 -1.17 -5.55
CA THR A 30 -3.76 -1.72 -5.74
C THR A 30 -4.78 -0.98 -4.88
N ASP A 31 -4.33 -0.36 -3.79
CA ASP A 31 -5.16 0.26 -2.78
C ASP A 31 -4.53 1.59 -2.38
N GLN A 32 -5.04 2.69 -2.92
CA GLN A 32 -4.59 4.01 -2.51
C GLN A 32 -5.07 4.34 -1.10
N VAL A 33 -4.24 5.07 -0.36
CA VAL A 33 -4.57 5.54 0.99
C VAL A 33 -4.38 7.04 1.11
N GLU A 34 -5.18 7.65 1.98
CA GLU A 34 -5.10 9.05 2.37
C GLU A 34 -4.74 9.20 3.84
N HIS A 35 -4.52 10.44 4.29
CA HIS A 35 -4.28 10.72 5.70
C HIS A 35 -5.48 10.31 6.56
N GLY A 36 -5.22 9.54 7.62
CA GLY A 36 -6.23 9.09 8.56
C GLY A 36 -6.86 7.74 8.20
N ASP A 37 -6.58 7.19 7.02
CA ASP A 37 -7.07 5.86 6.63
C ASP A 37 -6.52 4.78 7.56
N LYS A 38 -7.39 3.82 7.89
CA LYS A 38 -7.07 2.67 8.74
C LYS A 38 -7.16 1.40 7.94
N ILE A 39 -6.11 0.59 8.02
CA ILE A 39 -6.03 -0.74 7.42
C ILE A 39 -5.91 -1.76 8.54
N SER A 40 -6.80 -2.75 8.56
CA SER A 40 -6.64 -3.92 9.43
C SER A 40 -5.81 -4.98 8.72
N LEU A 41 -4.73 -5.41 9.37
CA LEU A 41 -3.90 -6.54 8.95
C LEU A 41 -4.19 -7.72 9.87
N GLY A 42 -5.10 -8.59 9.43
CA GLY A 42 -5.69 -9.61 10.31
C GLY A 42 -6.57 -8.97 11.39
N ASN A 43 -6.71 -9.65 12.52
CA ASN A 43 -7.65 -9.23 13.58
C ASN A 43 -7.01 -8.32 14.63
N GLU A 44 -5.68 -8.27 14.70
CA GLU A 44 -4.96 -7.70 15.85
C GLU A 44 -4.17 -6.44 15.48
N VAL A 45 -3.80 -6.28 14.21
CA VAL A 45 -2.94 -5.17 13.79
C VAL A 45 -3.77 -4.16 13.00
N ASN A 46 -3.72 -2.90 13.44
CA ASN A 46 -4.31 -1.77 12.72
C ASN A 46 -3.19 -0.80 12.34
N VAL A 47 -3.16 -0.42 11.07
CA VAL A 47 -2.20 0.53 10.50
C VAL A 47 -2.94 1.83 10.19
N LEU A 48 -2.39 2.96 10.64
CA LEU A 48 -2.92 4.30 10.37
C LEU A 48 -1.99 5.02 9.39
N ALA A 49 -2.54 5.47 8.27
CA ALA A 49 -1.79 6.22 7.27
C ALA A 49 -1.67 7.70 7.69
N PHE A 50 -0.45 8.23 7.68
CA PHE A 50 -0.18 9.64 7.90
C PHE A 50 0.52 10.22 6.67
N HIS A 51 -0.12 11.20 6.03
CA HIS A 51 0.56 12.01 5.04
C HIS A 51 1.59 12.94 5.72
N THR A 52 2.85 12.82 5.31
CA THR A 52 3.98 13.62 5.81
C THR A 52 4.76 14.22 4.63
N PRO A 53 4.35 15.39 4.12
CA PRO A 53 5.02 16.07 3.00
C PRO A 53 6.49 16.42 3.25
#